data_AF-A0A644Y5V8-F1
#
_entry.id   AF-A0A644Y5V8-F1
#
_cell.length_a   1.000
_cell.length_b   1.000
_cell.length_c   1.000
_cell.angle_alpha   90.00
_cell.angle_beta   90.00
_cell.angle_gamma   90.00
#
_symmetry.space_group_name_H-M   'P 1'
#
loop_
_entity.id
_entity.type
_entity.pdbx_description
1 polymer ?
#
loop_
_entity_poly.entity_id
_entity_poly.type
_entity_poly.pdbx_seq_one_letter_code
_entity_poly.pdbx_strand_id
1 'polypeptide(L)'
;MLYTLIVFGFNNQIRFNKQGNYNIPVGKRDFNSKIKSNLIIFLKNIKDSDSEFINVNFKCLTANDFIGSFVYADPPYLITNASYNEQGGWAEDCEYKLYELLDSLNRNNINFALSNVIENKGTKNTILESWITNNDYKIHYLDMSYNNSNYQIKDRSNKTVEVLITNY
;
A
#
# COMPACT_ATOMS: atom_id res chain seq x y z
N MET A 1 10.78 6.93 -20.85
CA MET A 1 12.16 6.96 -20.28
C MET A 1 12.21 6.40 -18.84
N LEU A 2 11.35 6.84 -17.91
CA LEU A 2 11.35 6.33 -16.51
C LEU A 2 11.19 4.81 -16.41
N TYR A 3 10.25 4.21 -17.15
CA TYR A 3 10.04 2.75 -17.13
C TYR A 3 11.32 1.98 -17.48
N THR A 4 12.09 2.45 -18.47
CA THR A 4 13.37 1.86 -18.84
C THR A 4 14.36 1.91 -17.68
N LEU A 5 14.46 3.05 -16.97
CA LEU A 5 15.31 3.16 -15.77
C LEU A 5 14.89 2.14 -14.68
N ILE A 6 13.59 1.94 -14.48
CA ILE A 6 13.06 0.98 -13.50
C ILE A 6 13.40 -0.47 -13.90
N VAL A 7 13.37 -0.81 -15.20
CA VAL A 7 13.73 -2.15 -15.69
C VAL A 7 15.18 -2.50 -15.32
N PHE A 8 16.10 -1.55 -15.48
CA PHE A 8 17.53 -1.74 -15.21
C PHE A 8 17.96 -1.30 -13.79
N GLY A 9 17.06 -0.75 -12.99
CA GLY A 9 17.33 -0.29 -11.63
C GLY A 9 17.43 -1.44 -10.63
N PHE A 10 18.22 -1.26 -9.57
CA PHE A 10 18.34 -2.23 -8.48
C PHE A 10 16.95 -2.61 -7.91
N ASN A 11 16.64 -3.90 -7.91
CA ASN A 11 15.36 -4.48 -7.47
C ASN A 11 14.10 -3.85 -8.11
N ASN A 12 14.22 -3.23 -9.29
CA ASN A 12 13.12 -2.53 -9.95
C ASN A 12 12.46 -1.45 -9.06
N GLN A 13 13.22 -0.90 -8.10
CA GLN A 13 12.72 0.10 -7.18
C GLN A 13 12.51 1.46 -7.87
N ILE A 14 11.55 2.20 -7.34
CA ILE A 14 11.25 3.57 -7.73
C ILE A 14 11.60 4.45 -6.52
N ARG A 15 12.66 5.27 -6.64
CA ARG A 15 13.05 6.22 -5.60
C ARG A 15 13.59 7.50 -6.23
N PHE A 16 13.17 8.62 -5.66
CA PHE A 16 13.59 9.95 -6.04
C PHE A 16 14.24 10.64 -4.84
N ASN A 17 15.22 11.51 -5.10
CA ASN A 17 15.78 12.36 -4.07
C ASN A 17 14.92 13.62 -3.86
N LYS A 18 15.29 14.47 -2.88
CA LYS A 18 14.58 15.73 -2.60
C LYS A 18 14.54 16.73 -3.76
N GLN A 19 15.37 16.55 -4.79
CA GLN A 19 15.38 17.36 -6.01
C GLN A 19 14.49 16.76 -7.12
N GLY A 20 13.81 15.63 -6.86
CA GLY A 20 12.99 14.93 -7.85
C GLY A 20 13.78 14.05 -8.82
N ASN A 21 15.08 13.85 -8.60
CA ASN A 21 15.92 13.04 -9.49
C ASN A 21 15.86 11.56 -9.10
N TYR A 22 15.72 10.68 -10.10
CA TYR A 22 15.82 9.23 -9.91
C TYR A 22 17.21 8.87 -9.38
N ASN A 23 17.28 8.14 -8.27
CA ASN A 23 18.54 7.90 -7.55
C ASN A 23 18.79 6.43 -7.18
N ILE A 24 18.21 5.52 -7.96
CA ILE A 24 18.48 4.09 -7.84
C ILE A 24 19.66 3.71 -8.74
N PRO A 25 20.68 3.01 -8.22
CA PRO A 25 21.79 2.53 -9.04
C PRO A 25 21.34 1.43 -9.99
N VAL A 26 22.14 1.19 -11.02
CA VAL A 26 21.93 0.07 -11.95
C VAL A 26 21.96 -1.25 -11.17
N GLY A 27 20.95 -2.08 -11.40
CA GLY A 27 20.83 -3.42 -10.84
C GLY A 27 21.44 -4.48 -11.75
N LYS A 28 21.68 -5.68 -11.20
CA LYS A 28 22.05 -6.86 -12.01
C LYS A 28 20.80 -7.52 -12.62
N ARG A 29 19.94 -6.73 -13.26
CA ARG A 29 18.72 -7.20 -13.92
C ARG A 29 18.53 -6.48 -15.25
N ASP A 30 18.15 -7.26 -16.24
CA ASP A 30 17.87 -6.78 -17.58
C ASP A 30 16.40 -7.01 -17.95
N PHE A 31 15.99 -6.33 -19.03
CA PHE A 31 14.74 -6.62 -19.70
C PHE A 31 14.67 -8.12 -20.06
N ASN A 32 13.56 -8.75 -19.70
CA ASN A 32 13.36 -10.18 -19.90
C ASN A 32 11.90 -10.47 -20.31
N SER A 33 11.64 -11.73 -20.66
CA SER A 33 10.32 -12.18 -21.12
C SER A 33 9.21 -11.89 -20.10
N LYS A 34 9.50 -11.98 -18.79
CA LYS A 34 8.50 -11.70 -17.74
C LYS A 34 8.15 -10.22 -17.69
N ILE A 35 9.14 -9.32 -17.77
CA ILE A 35 8.92 -7.87 -17.85
C ILE A 35 8.09 -7.52 -19.09
N LYS A 36 8.44 -8.10 -20.25
CA LYS A 36 7.68 -7.92 -21.50
C LYS A 36 6.22 -8.34 -21.34
N SER A 37 5.98 -9.55 -20.82
CA SER A 37 4.63 -10.08 -20.66
C SER A 37 3.80 -9.25 -19.69
N ASN A 38 4.38 -8.81 -18.56
CA ASN A 38 3.70 -7.94 -17.60
C ASN A 38 3.32 -6.60 -18.25
N LEU A 39 4.21 -6.00 -19.05
CA LEU A 39 3.91 -4.75 -19.77
C LEU A 39 2.77 -4.93 -20.78
N ILE A 40 2.78 -6.02 -21.55
CA ILE A 40 1.71 -6.30 -22.53
C ILE A 40 0.36 -6.49 -21.81
N ILE A 41 0.33 -7.23 -20.71
CA ILE A 41 -0.89 -7.44 -19.92
C ILE A 41 -1.38 -6.11 -19.35
N PHE A 42 -0.49 -5.29 -18.78
CA PHE A 42 -0.83 -3.97 -18.26
C PHE A 42 -1.43 -3.06 -19.34
N LEU A 43 -0.80 -2.98 -20.52
CA LEU A 43 -1.29 -2.18 -21.64
C LEU A 43 -2.64 -2.66 -22.15
N LYS A 44 -2.85 -3.99 -22.21
CA LYS A 44 -4.13 -4.56 -22.60
C LYS A 44 -5.22 -4.19 -21.58
N ASN A 45 -4.95 -4.39 -20.29
CA ASN A 45 -5.92 -4.11 -19.24
C ASN A 45 -6.32 -2.64 -19.22
N ILE A 46 -5.37 -1.71 -19.29
CA ILE A 46 -5.67 -0.26 -19.34
C ILE A 46 -6.47 0.12 -20.58
N LYS A 47 -6.19 -0.51 -21.73
CA LYS A 47 -6.92 -0.21 -22.96
C LYS A 47 -8.36 -0.73 -22.91
N ASP A 48 -8.57 -1.85 -22.24
CA ASP A 48 -9.86 -2.54 -22.17
C ASP A 48 -10.69 -2.08 -20.95
N SER A 49 -10.11 -1.30 -20.02
CA SER A 49 -10.78 -0.78 -18.82
C SER A 49 -11.09 0.71 -18.91
N ASP A 50 -12.19 1.13 -18.27
CA ASP A 50 -12.50 2.54 -18.06
C ASP A 50 -11.72 3.05 -16.83
N SER A 51 -10.43 3.31 -17.03
CA SER A 51 -9.50 3.64 -15.94
C SER A 51 -8.95 5.06 -16.06
N GLU A 52 -9.08 5.80 -14.96
CA GLU A 52 -8.46 7.10 -14.78
C GLU A 52 -7.30 6.99 -13.78
N PHE A 53 -6.17 7.64 -14.08
CA PHE A 53 -5.03 7.75 -13.19
C PHE A 53 -4.93 9.16 -12.63
N ILE A 54 -5.08 9.27 -11.32
CA ILE A 54 -4.95 10.53 -10.59
C ILE A 54 -3.72 10.49 -9.68
N ASN A 55 -3.09 11.64 -9.49
CA ASN A 55 -2.03 11.83 -8.50
C ASN A 55 -2.47 12.94 -7.54
N VAL A 56 -3.15 12.55 -6.47
CA VAL A 56 -3.75 13.46 -5.50
C VAL A 56 -3.35 13.01 -4.10
N ASN A 57 -3.11 13.97 -3.21
CA ASN A 57 -2.93 13.67 -1.80
C ASN A 57 -4.28 13.22 -1.22
N PHE A 58 -4.35 12.01 -0.68
CA PHE A 58 -5.59 11.46 -0.12
C PHE A 58 -6.20 12.34 0.98
N LYS A 59 -5.38 13.15 1.67
CA LYS A 59 -5.83 14.12 2.68
C LYS A 59 -6.73 15.23 2.11
N CYS A 60 -6.74 15.41 0.80
CA CYS A 60 -7.62 16.35 0.09
C CYS A 60 -8.94 15.71 -0.38
N LEU A 61 -9.09 14.40 -0.25
CA LEU A 61 -10.27 13.67 -0.68
C LEU A 61 -11.31 13.64 0.44
N THR A 62 -12.57 13.54 0.05
CA THR A 62 -13.73 13.51 0.93
C THR A 62 -14.70 12.42 0.49
N ALA A 63 -15.70 12.10 1.30
CA ALA A 63 -16.71 11.10 0.93
C ALA A 63 -17.52 11.47 -0.33
N ASN A 64 -17.64 12.77 -0.64
CA ASN A 64 -18.34 13.23 -1.84
C ASN A 64 -17.65 12.76 -3.13
N ASP A 65 -16.33 12.55 -3.09
CA ASP A 65 -15.54 12.08 -4.23
C ASP A 65 -15.81 10.59 -4.55
N PHE A 66 -16.52 9.86 -3.67
CA PHE A 66 -16.71 8.41 -3.74
C PHE A 66 -18.17 7.96 -3.68
N ILE A 67 -19.14 8.87 -3.87
CA ILE A 67 -20.57 8.52 -3.81
C ILE A 67 -20.90 7.43 -4.84
N GLY A 68 -21.50 6.33 -4.38
CA GLY A 68 -21.88 5.20 -5.24
C GLY A 68 -20.72 4.27 -5.63
N SER A 69 -19.53 4.51 -5.09
CA SER A 69 -18.33 3.71 -5.36
C SER A 69 -18.06 2.68 -4.26
N PHE A 70 -17.09 1.81 -4.54
CA PHE A 70 -16.40 1.01 -3.54
C PHE A 70 -14.96 1.52 -3.41
N VAL A 71 -14.49 1.72 -2.17
CA VAL A 71 -13.15 2.25 -1.92
C VAL A 71 -12.25 1.15 -1.36
N TYR A 72 -11.21 0.79 -2.10
CA TYR A 72 -10.12 -0.05 -1.58
C TYR A 72 -8.92 0.83 -1.21
N ALA A 73 -8.47 0.73 0.04
CA ALA A 73 -7.33 1.45 0.56
C ALA A 73 -6.20 0.46 0.92
N ASP A 74 -5.01 0.72 0.38
CA ASP A 74 -3.78 -0.03 0.67
C ASP A 74 -2.64 0.99 0.91
N PRO A 75 -2.69 1.70 2.05
CA PRO A 75 -1.71 2.72 2.36
C PRO A 75 -0.36 2.10 2.74
N PRO A 76 0.71 2.89 2.77
CA PRO A 76 1.91 2.48 3.46
C PRO A 76 1.63 2.08 4.92
N TYR A 77 2.20 0.97 5.39
CA TYR A 77 1.94 0.49 6.76
C TYR A 77 2.92 1.09 7.76
N LEU A 78 2.42 1.78 8.78
CA LEU A 78 3.19 2.49 9.79
C LEU A 78 4.31 1.64 10.43
N ILE A 79 4.02 0.37 10.73
CA ILE A 79 4.94 -0.54 11.45
C ILE A 79 5.82 -1.38 10.51
N THR A 80 5.89 -1.05 9.23
CA THR A 80 6.72 -1.77 8.24
C THR A 80 7.82 -0.89 7.65
N ASN A 81 8.87 -1.53 7.13
CA ASN A 81 9.97 -0.84 6.48
C ASN A 81 9.85 -0.96 4.96
N ALA A 82 9.39 0.09 4.31
CA ALA A 82 9.34 0.23 2.86
C ALA A 82 9.90 1.59 2.43
N SER A 83 10.43 1.67 1.20
CA SER A 83 11.08 2.89 0.69
C SER A 83 10.15 4.11 0.61
N TYR A 84 8.84 3.90 0.57
CA TYR A 84 7.83 4.96 0.58
C TYR A 84 7.43 5.42 2.01
N ASN A 85 7.83 4.67 3.05
CA ASN A 85 7.76 5.13 4.45
C ASN A 85 8.95 6.01 4.82
N GLU A 86 10.08 5.84 4.13
CA GLU A 86 11.31 6.57 4.39
C GLU A 86 11.11 8.09 4.18
N GLN A 87 11.88 8.89 4.92
CA GLN A 87 11.84 10.37 4.89
C GLN A 87 10.51 11.01 5.34
N GLY A 88 9.68 10.29 6.11
CA GLY A 88 8.42 10.82 6.63
C GLY A 88 7.30 10.82 5.59
N GLY A 89 7.37 9.94 4.59
CA GLY A 89 6.30 9.76 3.59
C GLY A 89 4.99 9.24 4.19
N TRP A 90 5.07 8.50 5.30
CA TRP A 90 3.92 8.05 6.08
C TRP A 90 4.24 8.12 7.58
N ALA A 91 3.39 8.79 8.34
CA ALA A 91 3.50 8.94 9.79
C ALA A 91 2.12 8.82 10.45
N GLU A 92 2.06 8.88 11.78
CA GLU A 92 0.81 8.72 12.54
C GLU A 92 -0.29 9.69 12.09
N ASP A 93 0.06 10.92 11.70
CA ASP A 93 -0.89 11.90 11.18
C ASP A 93 -1.56 11.44 9.87
N CYS A 94 -0.85 10.66 9.05
CA CYS A 94 -1.42 10.03 7.85
C CYS A 94 -2.43 8.95 8.22
N GLU A 95 -2.14 8.10 9.21
CA GLU A 95 -3.09 7.08 9.71
C GLU A 95 -4.38 7.75 10.21
N TYR A 96 -4.26 8.75 11.09
CA TYR A 96 -5.43 9.47 11.61
C TYR A 96 -6.27 10.11 10.49
N LYS A 97 -5.62 10.76 9.51
CA LYS A 97 -6.33 11.39 8.39
C LYS A 97 -6.99 10.37 7.46
N LEU A 98 -6.37 9.22 7.25
CA LEU A 98 -6.97 8.15 6.46
C LEU A 98 -8.19 7.58 7.16
N TYR A 99 -8.10 7.35 8.47
CA TYR A 99 -9.19 6.82 9.27
C TYR A 99 -10.37 7.79 9.35
N GLU A 100 -10.11 9.10 9.49
CA GLU A 100 -11.15 10.13 9.37
C GLU A 100 -11.88 10.08 8.02
N LEU A 101 -11.16 9.84 6.92
CA LEU A 101 -11.75 9.68 5.60
C LEU A 101 -12.61 8.40 5.54
N LEU A 102 -12.10 7.26 5.99
CA LEU A 102 -12.83 5.98 5.99
C LEU A 102 -14.10 6.04 6.87
N ASP A 103 -14.02 6.69 8.03
CA ASP A 103 -15.19 6.94 8.89
C ASP A 103 -16.20 7.88 8.23
N SER A 104 -15.73 8.83 7.41
CA SER A 104 -16.59 9.65 6.57
C SER A 104 -17.29 8.83 5.48
N LEU A 105 -16.57 7.90 4.83
CA LEU A 105 -17.17 6.97 3.86
C LEU A 105 -18.28 6.14 4.52
N ASN A 106 -17.99 5.57 5.69
CA ASN A 106 -18.95 4.78 6.44
C ASN A 106 -20.23 5.57 6.76
N ARG A 107 -20.09 6.80 7.28
CA ARG A 107 -21.24 7.68 7.58
C ARG A 107 -22.07 8.04 6.35
N ASN A 108 -21.48 8.00 5.16
CA ASN A 108 -22.16 8.24 3.88
C ASN A 108 -22.63 6.94 3.20
N ASN A 109 -22.63 5.80 3.91
CA ASN A 109 -23.01 4.48 3.40
C ASN A 109 -22.19 4.05 2.16
N ILE A 110 -20.91 4.42 2.12
CA ILE A 110 -19.97 4.02 1.08
C ILE A 110 -19.16 2.83 1.62
N ASN A 111 -19.15 1.73 0.88
CA ASN A 111 -18.41 0.54 1.27
C ASN A 111 -16.91 0.77 1.05
N PHE A 112 -16.11 0.42 2.06
CA PHE A 112 -14.66 0.44 1.96
C PHE A 112 -14.04 -0.88 2.43
N ALA A 113 -12.83 -1.14 1.94
CA ALA A 113 -11.94 -2.16 2.47
C ALA A 113 -10.52 -1.57 2.65
N LEU A 114 -9.91 -1.81 3.80
CA LEU A 114 -8.56 -1.35 4.14
C LEU A 114 -7.65 -2.55 4.39
N SER A 115 -6.56 -2.65 3.63
CA SER A 115 -5.45 -3.56 3.93
C SER A 115 -4.47 -2.88 4.88
N ASN A 116 -4.06 -3.57 5.95
CA ASN A 116 -3.03 -3.09 6.87
C ASN A 116 -2.40 -4.23 7.69
N VAL A 117 -1.45 -3.90 8.55
CA VAL A 117 -0.73 -4.83 9.44
C VAL A 117 -0.93 -4.41 10.90
N ILE A 118 -1.52 -5.30 11.69
CA ILE A 118 -1.75 -5.09 13.13
C ILE A 118 -0.46 -5.30 13.91
N GLU A 119 0.32 -6.31 13.55
CA GLU A 119 1.56 -6.66 14.23
C GLU A 119 2.63 -7.06 13.22
N ASN A 120 3.85 -6.56 13.40
CA ASN A 120 5.00 -6.90 12.59
C ASN A 120 6.23 -7.03 13.49
N LYS A 121 6.80 -8.24 13.59
CA LYS A 121 8.02 -8.50 14.36
C LYS A 121 7.92 -8.01 15.82
N GLY A 122 6.76 -8.22 16.45
CA GLY A 122 6.48 -7.82 17.83
C GLY A 122 6.13 -6.33 18.02
N THR A 123 6.20 -5.50 16.98
CA THR A 123 5.68 -4.12 17.01
C THR A 123 4.20 -4.13 16.64
N LYS A 124 3.36 -3.46 17.42
CA LYS A 124 1.91 -3.37 17.19
C LYS A 124 1.50 -1.99 16.72
N ASN A 125 0.52 -1.93 15.81
CA ASN A 125 -0.12 -0.70 15.37
C ASN A 125 -1.33 -0.39 16.28
N THR A 126 -1.05 0.26 17.42
CA THR A 126 -2.08 0.56 18.44
C THR A 126 -3.13 1.56 17.94
N ILE A 127 -2.77 2.44 17.00
CA ILE A 127 -3.69 3.38 16.36
C ILE A 127 -4.75 2.60 15.57
N LEU A 128 -4.30 1.66 14.73
CA LEU A 128 -5.18 0.79 13.96
C LEU A 128 -6.08 -0.07 14.86
N GLU A 129 -5.52 -0.76 15.86
CA GLU A 129 -6.28 -1.59 16.79
C GLU A 129 -7.37 -0.79 17.51
N SER A 130 -7.04 0.42 17.97
CA SER A 130 -7.99 1.31 18.65
C SER A 130 -9.09 1.80 17.72
N TRP A 131 -8.74 2.20 16.49
CA TRP A 131 -9.69 2.70 15.50
C TRP A 131 -10.71 1.63 15.09
N ILE A 132 -10.25 0.39 14.86
CA ILE A 132 -11.13 -0.73 14.52
C ILE A 132 -12.11 -1.00 15.68
N THR A 133 -11.59 -1.09 16.91
CA THR A 133 -12.39 -1.42 18.10
C THR A 133 -13.46 -0.36 18.38
N ASN A 134 -13.13 0.92 18.19
CA ASN A 134 -14.04 2.03 18.46
C ASN A 134 -15.19 2.14 17.45
N ASN A 135 -15.04 1.59 16.24
CA ASN A 135 -16.02 1.69 15.16
C ASN A 135 -16.75 0.38 14.86
N ASP A 136 -16.40 -0.72 15.53
CA ASP A 136 -16.97 -2.06 15.32
C ASP A 136 -16.86 -2.54 13.85
N TYR A 137 -15.75 -2.19 13.18
CA TYR A 137 -15.48 -2.66 11.82
C TYR A 137 -15.09 -4.15 11.80
N LYS A 138 -15.43 -4.85 10.72
CA LYS A 138 -15.12 -6.27 10.57
C LYS A 138 -13.65 -6.44 10.22
N ILE A 139 -12.98 -7.34 10.94
CA ILE A 139 -11.59 -7.72 10.70
C ILE A 139 -11.54 -9.10 10.05
N HIS A 140 -10.85 -9.20 8.93
CA HIS A 140 -10.51 -10.46 8.27
C HIS A 140 -9.01 -10.69 8.39
N TYR A 141 -8.60 -11.66 9.20
CA TYR A 141 -7.19 -12.04 9.32
C TYR A 141 -6.74 -12.80 8.09
N LEU A 142 -5.63 -12.39 7.49
CA LEU A 142 -5.06 -13.02 6.30
C LEU A 142 -4.00 -14.04 6.75
N ASP A 143 -4.24 -15.32 6.47
CA ASP A 143 -3.27 -16.38 6.74
C ASP A 143 -2.25 -16.47 5.60
N MET A 144 -1.14 -15.75 5.77
CA MET A 144 -0.05 -15.66 4.80
C MET A 144 1.24 -16.21 5.40
N SER A 145 1.79 -17.29 4.82
CA SER A 145 3.07 -17.84 5.25
C SER A 145 4.24 -17.09 4.61
N TYR A 146 4.91 -16.24 5.39
CA TYR A 146 6.06 -15.43 4.95
C TYR A 146 7.41 -16.16 4.97
N ASN A 147 7.40 -17.49 4.99
CA ASN A 147 8.61 -18.32 5.17
C ASN A 147 9.73 -18.07 4.14
N ASN A 148 9.41 -17.48 2.97
CA ASN A 148 10.34 -17.27 1.86
C ASN A 148 10.63 -15.79 1.54
N SER A 149 10.09 -14.80 2.28
CA SER A 149 10.17 -13.39 1.90
C SER A 149 11.44 -12.66 2.37
N ASN A 150 12.30 -13.29 3.20
CA ASN A 150 13.56 -12.68 3.63
C ASN A 150 14.65 -13.70 3.99
N TYR A 151 15.67 -13.84 3.13
CA TYR A 151 16.79 -14.77 3.30
C TYR A 151 17.68 -14.51 4.53
N GLN A 152 17.57 -13.34 5.17
CA GLN A 152 18.43 -12.94 6.31
C GLN A 152 17.80 -13.15 7.69
N ILE A 153 16.52 -13.55 7.78
CA ILE A 153 15.84 -13.70 9.07
C ILE A 153 16.19 -15.06 9.68
N LYS A 154 17.00 -15.03 10.74
CA LYS A 154 17.37 -16.22 11.55
C LYS A 154 16.29 -16.62 12.56
N ASP A 155 15.39 -15.69 12.91
CA ASP A 155 14.34 -15.91 13.91
C ASP A 155 12.95 -16.01 13.27
N ARG A 156 12.44 -17.24 13.18
CA ARG A 156 11.18 -17.61 12.52
C ARG A 156 9.94 -17.37 13.39
N SER A 157 10.12 -16.81 14.59
CA SER A 157 9.03 -16.46 15.52
C SER A 157 8.36 -15.11 15.22
N ASN A 158 8.92 -14.34 14.29
CA ASN A 158 8.45 -13.00 13.93
C ASN A 158 7.15 -13.04 13.13
N LYS A 159 6.02 -13.04 13.83
CA LYS A 159 4.68 -13.00 13.24
C LYS A 159 4.44 -11.64 12.58
N THR A 160 3.99 -11.66 11.33
CA THR A 160 3.33 -10.51 10.68
C THR A 160 1.85 -10.85 10.63
N VAL A 161 1.01 -9.98 11.16
CA VAL A 161 -0.45 -10.16 11.22
C VAL A 161 -1.08 -9.16 10.27
N GLU A 162 -1.33 -9.62 9.04
CA GLU A 162 -1.99 -8.83 8.02
C GLU A 162 -3.51 -8.99 8.13
N VAL A 163 -4.22 -7.90 7.88
CA VAL A 163 -5.66 -7.84 7.98
C VAL A 163 -6.27 -7.07 6.82
N LEU A 164 -7.48 -7.47 6.46
CA LEU A 164 -8.40 -6.69 5.68
C LEU A 164 -9.54 -6.22 6.60
N ILE A 165 -9.83 -4.92 6.61
CA ILE A 165 -10.86 -4.31 7.46
C ILE A 165 -11.99 -3.78 6.57
N THR A 166 -13.23 -4.08 6.89
CA THR A 166 -14.41 -3.71 6.08
C THR A 166 -15.55 -3.17 6.93
N ASN A 167 -16.35 -2.26 6.38
CA ASN A 167 -17.55 -1.71 7.03
C ASN A 167 -18.87 -2.40 6.66
N TYR A 168 -18.83 -3.53 5.95
CA TYR A 168 -20.02 -4.25 5.45
C TYR A 168 -20.01 -5.72 5.83
#